data_AF-A0A3D9B154-F1
#
_entry.id   AF-A0A3D9B154-F1
#
_cell.length_a   1.000
_cell.length_b   1.000
_cell.length_c   1.000
_cell.angle_alpha   90.00
_cell.angle_beta   90.00
_cell.angle_gamma   90.00
#
_symmetry.space_group_name_H-M   'P 1'
#
loop_
_entity.id
_entity.type
_entity.pdbx_description
1 polymer ?
#
loop_
_entity_poly.entity_id
_entity_poly.type
_entity_poly.pdbx_seq_one_letter_code
_entity_poly.pdbx_strand_id
1 'polypeptide(L)'
;MFNTEIYPTTAVYILVFLIFISIAAIQLLADRKKKRSKNYYLRYIAVMSSGVTYNLVEGLLPDQKFGVNIIAQNILAWTIGVLTAYHYLMYIKNEYDLTLFKKKISLETIGIFLLLMLIILFILPYTITQSLEHSRILFLGFFLAILCLILLGIFKQQYEKFRKHESTVFKLHDVNGFLAFIGLVSLPTTILLFGDNQLVEQTGFSFGFFVITVDFFLHNLRKTTKQKKLFQELSTRESEILTILLKNPSLKYSEISQKLNISEKALSSHLSNIYKKTGLRNKKEIEKLSTSSRELLITQYEN
;
A
#
# COMPACT_ATOMS: atom_id res chain seq x y z
N MET A 1 -15.23 -29.14 -9.02
CA MET A 1 -13.98 -29.77 -9.52
C MET A 1 -12.97 -30.11 -8.41
N PHE A 2 -13.26 -29.88 -7.11
CA PHE A 2 -12.39 -30.31 -6.00
C PHE A 2 -13.12 -30.92 -4.80
N ASN A 3 -14.38 -31.35 -4.95
CA ASN A 3 -15.23 -31.78 -3.83
C ASN A 3 -15.39 -30.76 -2.68
N THR A 4 -14.95 -29.51 -2.92
CA THR A 4 -15.06 -28.32 -2.07
C THR A 4 -16.01 -27.30 -2.67
N GLU A 5 -16.44 -26.34 -1.85
CA GLU A 5 -17.24 -25.17 -2.25
C GLU A 5 -16.44 -24.09 -3.02
N ILE A 6 -15.14 -24.32 -3.30
CA ILE A 6 -14.31 -23.35 -4.03
C ILE A 6 -14.73 -23.29 -5.50
N TYR A 7 -15.23 -22.13 -5.94
CA TYR A 7 -15.48 -21.90 -7.36
C TYR A 7 -14.16 -21.83 -8.15
N PRO A 8 -14.15 -22.26 -9.43
CA PRO A 8 -12.97 -22.14 -10.28
C PRO A 8 -12.41 -20.72 -10.36
N THR A 9 -13.25 -19.70 -10.29
CA THR A 9 -12.84 -18.29 -10.26
C THR A 9 -12.05 -17.94 -9.00
N THR A 10 -12.48 -18.41 -7.83
CA THR A 10 -11.75 -18.28 -6.56
C THR A 10 -10.35 -18.88 -6.66
N ALA A 11 -10.25 -20.09 -7.23
CA ALA A 11 -8.97 -20.76 -7.43
C ALA A 11 -8.05 -19.95 -8.35
N VAL A 12 -8.58 -19.34 -9.41
CA VAL A 12 -7.83 -18.44 -10.29
C VAL A 12 -7.31 -17.22 -9.52
N TYR A 13 -8.12 -16.56 -8.69
CA TYR A 13 -7.67 -15.42 -7.88
C TYR A 13 -6.53 -15.80 -6.92
N ILE A 14 -6.64 -16.96 -6.26
CA ILE A 14 -5.58 -17.48 -5.37
C ILE A 14 -4.28 -17.68 -6.16
N LEU A 15 -4.34 -18.33 -7.32
CA LEU A 15 -3.16 -18.54 -8.17
C LEU A 15 -2.53 -17.22 -8.62
N VAL A 16 -3.35 -16.25 -9.04
CA VAL A 16 -2.87 -14.92 -9.43
C VAL A 16 -2.18 -14.21 -8.27
N PHE A 17 -2.73 -14.25 -7.07
CA PHE A 17 -2.08 -13.65 -5.89
C PHE A 17 -0.77 -14.37 -5.53
N LEU A 18 -0.70 -15.70 -5.64
CA LEU A 18 0.54 -16.45 -5.44
C LEU A 18 1.62 -16.07 -6.47
N ILE A 19 1.24 -15.81 -7.73
CA ILE A 19 2.15 -15.29 -8.75
C ILE A 19 2.68 -13.91 -8.33
N PHE A 20 1.82 -12.98 -7.92
CA PHE A 20 2.25 -11.64 -7.49
C PHE A 20 3.15 -11.67 -6.25
N ILE A 21 2.83 -12.51 -5.27
CA ILE A 21 3.68 -12.74 -4.10
C ILE A 21 5.06 -13.26 -4.53
N SER A 22 5.10 -14.21 -5.47
CA SER A 22 6.34 -14.80 -5.98
C SER A 22 7.20 -13.75 -6.70
N ILE A 23 6.59 -12.92 -7.55
CA ILE A 23 7.26 -11.80 -8.22
C ILE A 23 7.83 -10.82 -7.18
N ALA A 24 7.03 -10.41 -6.20
CA ALA A 24 7.47 -9.49 -5.16
C ALA A 24 8.58 -10.08 -4.28
N ALA A 25 8.55 -11.39 -3.99
CA ALA A 25 9.60 -12.09 -3.27
C ALA A 25 10.92 -12.11 -4.06
N ILE A 26 10.87 -12.38 -5.37
CA ILE A 26 12.04 -12.32 -6.26
C ILE A 26 12.61 -10.90 -6.28
N GLN A 27 11.76 -9.88 -6.44
CA GLN A 27 12.21 -8.48 -6.43
C GLN A 27 12.82 -8.08 -5.07
N LEU A 28 12.26 -8.53 -3.96
CA LEU A 28 12.81 -8.33 -2.62
C LEU A 28 14.20 -8.97 -2.48
N LEU A 29 14.38 -10.19 -2.99
CA LEU A 29 15.68 -10.88 -2.98
C LEU A 29 16.70 -10.18 -3.87
N ALA A 30 16.30 -9.70 -5.04
CA ALA A 30 17.13 -8.92 -5.94
C ALA A 30 17.55 -7.57 -5.31
N ASP A 31 16.64 -6.91 -4.57
CA ASP A 31 16.89 -5.63 -3.90
C ASP A 31 17.70 -5.75 -2.60
N ARG A 32 17.98 -6.98 -2.10
CA ARG A 32 18.85 -7.20 -0.92
C ARG A 32 20.23 -6.55 -1.07
N LYS A 33 20.72 -6.40 -2.30
CA LYS A 33 22.00 -5.73 -2.60
C LYS A 33 21.95 -4.19 -2.47
N LYS A 34 20.76 -3.57 -2.46
CA LYS A 34 20.57 -2.10 -2.51
C LYS A 34 19.88 -1.49 -1.27
N LYS A 35 19.37 -2.32 -0.34
CA LYS A 35 18.86 -1.97 1.02
C LYS A 35 17.81 -0.84 1.14
N ARG A 36 17.27 -0.29 0.05
CA ARG A 36 16.43 0.93 0.11
C ARG A 36 14.91 0.70 0.07
N SER A 37 14.42 -0.45 -0.44
CA SER A 37 12.96 -0.68 -0.58
C SER A 37 12.43 -1.94 0.15
N LYS A 38 13.22 -2.58 1.04
CA LYS A 38 12.82 -3.81 1.75
C LYS A 38 11.43 -3.73 2.41
N ASN A 39 11.16 -2.66 3.17
CA ASN A 39 9.90 -2.51 3.89
C ASN A 39 8.70 -2.39 2.95
N TYR A 40 8.88 -1.79 1.76
CA TYR A 40 7.82 -1.68 0.78
C TYR A 40 7.39 -3.05 0.26
N TYR A 41 8.34 -3.88 -0.19
CA TYR A 41 8.07 -5.24 -0.66
C TYR A 41 7.45 -6.12 0.43
N LEU A 42 7.92 -6.03 1.67
CA LEU A 42 7.35 -6.80 2.77
C LEU A 42 5.90 -6.44 3.06
N ARG A 43 5.56 -5.14 3.04
CA ARG A 43 4.16 -4.69 3.20
C ARG A 43 3.28 -5.16 2.04
N TYR A 44 3.79 -5.12 0.81
CA TYR A 44 3.08 -5.60 -0.37
C TYR A 44 2.82 -7.11 -0.31
N ILE A 45 3.86 -7.90 0.01
CA ILE A 45 3.71 -9.35 0.21
C ILE A 45 2.68 -9.63 1.30
N ALA A 46 2.76 -8.95 2.44
CA ALA A 46 1.83 -9.15 3.54
C ALA A 46 0.38 -8.89 3.11
N VAL A 47 0.09 -7.78 2.40
CA VAL A 47 -1.29 -7.49 1.98
C VAL A 47 -1.79 -8.51 0.97
N MET A 48 -0.96 -8.94 0.01
CA MET A 48 -1.33 -10.00 -0.94
C MET A 48 -1.57 -11.34 -0.23
N SER A 49 -0.75 -11.68 0.77
CA SER A 49 -0.97 -12.88 1.59
C SER A 49 -2.30 -12.84 2.33
N SER A 50 -2.72 -11.68 2.86
CA SER A 50 -4.06 -11.57 3.45
C SER A 50 -5.18 -11.76 2.43
N GLY A 51 -4.99 -11.32 1.18
CA GLY A 51 -5.92 -11.62 0.09
C GLY A 51 -6.03 -13.12 -0.22
N VAL A 52 -4.91 -13.87 -0.15
CA VAL A 52 -4.92 -15.33 -0.29
C VAL A 52 -5.67 -15.97 0.87
N THR A 53 -5.39 -15.56 2.11
CA THR A 53 -6.09 -16.08 3.29
C THR A 53 -7.60 -15.86 3.20
N TYR A 54 -8.04 -14.66 2.78
CA TYR A 54 -9.45 -14.36 2.58
C TYR A 54 -10.09 -15.27 1.54
N ASN A 55 -9.51 -15.39 0.34
CA ASN A 55 -10.07 -16.23 -0.73
C ASN A 55 -10.08 -17.72 -0.37
N LEU A 56 -9.11 -18.19 0.42
CA LEU A 56 -9.10 -19.58 0.91
C LEU A 56 -10.21 -19.82 1.93
N VAL A 57 -10.36 -18.91 2.89
CA VAL A 57 -11.32 -19.09 3.99
C VAL A 57 -12.75 -18.93 3.50
N GLU A 58 -13.07 -17.87 2.76
CA GLU A 58 -14.39 -17.68 2.11
C GLU A 58 -14.62 -18.70 0.99
N GLY A 59 -13.54 -19.26 0.44
CA GLY A 59 -13.61 -20.34 -0.54
C GLY A 59 -14.07 -21.67 0.06
N LEU A 60 -13.61 -21.96 1.28
CA LEU A 60 -13.78 -23.25 1.94
C LEU A 60 -14.96 -23.25 2.93
N LEU A 61 -15.25 -22.11 3.55
CA LEU A 61 -16.24 -22.03 4.62
C LEU A 61 -17.48 -21.25 4.15
N PRO A 62 -18.69 -21.67 4.58
CA PRO A 62 -18.96 -22.84 5.41
C PRO A 62 -19.08 -24.15 4.61
N ASP A 63 -18.60 -25.27 5.16
CA ASP A 63 -18.80 -26.62 4.62
C ASP A 63 -19.15 -27.60 5.75
N GLN A 64 -20.30 -28.27 5.64
CA GLN A 64 -20.79 -29.25 6.61
C GLN A 64 -19.83 -30.45 6.79
N LYS A 65 -19.01 -30.76 5.78
CA LYS A 65 -18.06 -31.88 5.80
C LYS A 65 -16.93 -31.68 6.82
N PHE A 66 -16.67 -30.45 7.27
CA PHE A 66 -15.62 -30.18 8.25
C PHE A 66 -15.99 -30.60 9.69
N GLY A 67 -17.24 -31.01 9.95
CA GLY A 67 -17.67 -31.46 11.29
C GLY A 67 -17.71 -30.34 12.35
N VAL A 68 -17.43 -29.10 11.96
CA VAL A 68 -17.59 -27.90 12.78
C VAL A 68 -18.96 -27.30 12.51
N ASN A 69 -19.65 -26.81 13.54
CA ASN A 69 -20.95 -26.17 13.35
C ASN A 69 -20.85 -24.94 12.42
N ILE A 70 -21.83 -24.80 11.52
CA ILE A 70 -21.88 -23.76 10.47
C ILE A 70 -21.78 -22.34 11.04
N ILE A 71 -22.36 -22.07 12.20
CA ILE A 71 -22.29 -20.75 12.85
C ILE A 71 -20.85 -20.41 13.18
N ALA A 72 -20.09 -21.36 13.74
CA ALA A 72 -18.69 -21.15 14.07
C ALA A 72 -17.82 -20.96 12.82
N GLN A 73 -18.10 -21.70 11.75
CA GLN A 73 -17.42 -21.52 10.46
C GLN A 73 -17.68 -20.13 9.88
N ASN A 74 -18.93 -19.67 9.91
CA ASN A 74 -19.32 -18.33 9.46
C ASN A 74 -18.66 -17.24 10.31
N ILE A 75 -18.68 -17.36 11.65
CA ILE A 75 -17.98 -16.41 12.53
C ILE A 75 -16.49 -16.34 12.19
N LEU A 76 -15.85 -17.48 11.92
CA LEU A 76 -14.44 -17.54 11.53
C LEU A 76 -14.21 -16.84 10.18
N ALA A 77 -15.01 -17.14 9.16
CA ALA A 77 -14.91 -16.53 7.84
C ALA A 77 -15.01 -15.00 7.92
N TRP A 78 -16.05 -14.50 8.59
CA TRP A 78 -16.29 -13.08 8.78
C TRP A 78 -15.21 -12.39 9.61
N THR A 79 -14.65 -13.07 10.62
CA THR A 79 -13.51 -12.55 11.38
C THR A 79 -12.29 -12.37 10.48
N ILE A 80 -12.00 -13.34 9.62
CA ILE A 80 -10.88 -13.27 8.67
C ILE A 80 -11.13 -12.22 7.59
N GLY A 81 -12.37 -12.07 7.12
CA GLY A 81 -12.79 -10.99 6.23
C GLY A 81 -12.53 -9.61 6.84
N VAL A 82 -12.96 -9.37 8.08
CA VAL A 82 -12.71 -8.11 8.79
C VAL A 82 -11.22 -7.84 9.01
N LEU A 83 -10.44 -8.84 9.41
CA LEU A 83 -9.00 -8.71 9.58
C LEU A 83 -8.30 -8.37 8.25
N THR A 84 -8.74 -8.98 7.15
CA THR A 84 -8.23 -8.70 5.81
C THR A 84 -8.59 -7.30 5.36
N ALA A 85 -9.85 -6.88 5.52
CA ALA A 85 -10.31 -5.53 5.21
C ALA A 85 -9.56 -4.47 6.03
N TYR A 86 -9.32 -4.72 7.32
CA TYR A 86 -8.49 -3.86 8.17
C TYR A 86 -7.06 -3.77 7.65
N HIS A 87 -6.40 -4.90 7.38
CA HIS A 87 -5.03 -4.90 6.86
C HIS A 87 -4.92 -4.19 5.50
N TYR A 88 -5.89 -4.41 4.62
CA TYR A 88 -6.00 -3.74 3.33
C TYR A 88 -6.16 -2.22 3.50
N LEU A 89 -7.11 -1.77 4.33
CA LEU A 89 -7.31 -0.35 4.65
C LEU A 89 -6.02 0.27 5.19
N MET A 90 -5.32 -0.46 6.05
CA MET A 90 -4.05 -0.04 6.63
C MET A 90 -2.95 0.13 5.59
N TYR A 91 -2.87 -0.78 4.63
CA TYR A 91 -1.94 -0.70 3.52
C TYR A 91 -2.25 0.54 2.68
N ILE A 92 -3.49 0.70 2.17
CA ILE A 92 -3.83 1.80 1.27
C ILE A 92 -3.74 3.16 1.95
N LYS A 93 -4.08 3.26 3.24
CA LYS A 93 -3.95 4.49 4.02
C LYS A 93 -2.50 4.98 4.03
N ASN A 94 -1.57 4.06 4.25
CA ASN A 94 -0.15 4.38 4.37
C ASN A 94 0.54 4.52 3.01
N GLU A 95 0.12 3.79 1.98
CA GLU A 95 0.76 3.84 0.67
C GLU A 95 0.31 5.05 -0.14
N TYR A 96 -0.97 5.41 -0.08
CA TYR A 96 -1.55 6.51 -0.85
C TYR A 96 -1.74 7.80 -0.04
N ASP A 97 -1.22 7.86 1.20
CA ASP A 97 -1.37 8.98 2.13
C ASP A 97 -2.85 9.41 2.30
N LEU A 98 -3.73 8.44 2.59
CA LEU A 98 -5.16 8.69 2.75
C LEU A 98 -5.48 9.21 4.15
N THR A 99 -6.33 10.23 4.24
CA THR A 99 -6.82 10.78 5.50
C THR A 99 -8.29 10.40 5.70
N LEU A 100 -8.54 9.32 6.44
CA LEU A 100 -9.87 8.78 6.66
C LEU A 100 -10.77 9.72 7.51
N PHE A 101 -10.17 10.36 8.52
CA PHE A 101 -10.86 11.26 9.45
C PHE A 101 -10.06 12.54 9.62
N LYS A 102 -10.74 13.68 9.82
CA LYS A 102 -10.08 14.99 10.06
C LYS A 102 -9.16 14.95 11.29
N LYS A 103 -9.59 14.26 12.34
CA LYS A 103 -8.76 13.99 13.53
C LYS A 103 -7.88 12.78 13.26
N LYS A 104 -6.63 12.82 13.70
CA LYS A 104 -5.73 11.66 13.66
C LYS A 104 -6.23 10.60 14.65
N ILE A 105 -7.01 9.65 14.14
CA ILE A 105 -7.38 8.43 14.87
C ILE A 105 -6.24 7.42 14.69
N SER A 106 -5.82 6.81 15.80
CA SER A 106 -4.78 5.78 15.79
C SER A 106 -5.30 4.51 15.13
N LEU A 107 -4.38 3.66 14.68
CA LEU A 107 -4.72 2.45 13.94
C LEU A 107 -5.34 1.40 14.87
N GLU A 108 -4.81 1.36 16.09
CA GLU A 108 -5.28 0.55 17.20
C GLU A 108 -6.73 0.88 17.54
N THR A 109 -7.10 2.17 17.58
CA THR A 109 -8.48 2.58 17.81
C THR A 109 -9.42 2.10 16.71
N ILE A 110 -9.01 2.17 15.44
CA ILE A 110 -9.81 1.65 14.33
C ILE A 110 -9.98 0.13 14.46
N GLY A 111 -8.91 -0.61 14.77
CA GLY A 111 -8.98 -2.06 14.97
C GLY A 111 -9.88 -2.47 16.13
N ILE A 112 -9.76 -1.81 17.28
CA ILE A 112 -10.62 -2.06 18.46
C ILE A 112 -12.09 -1.78 18.11
N PHE A 113 -12.37 -0.67 17.41
CA PHE A 113 -13.72 -0.33 16.97
C PHE A 113 -14.28 -1.38 16.01
N LEU A 114 -13.50 -1.86 15.04
CA LEU A 114 -13.92 -2.92 14.11
C LEU A 114 -14.26 -4.23 14.82
N LEU A 115 -13.41 -4.66 15.76
CA LEU A 115 -13.64 -5.88 16.54
C LEU A 115 -14.89 -5.76 17.42
N LEU A 116 -15.07 -4.60 18.07
CA LEU A 116 -16.25 -4.34 18.88
C LEU A 116 -17.53 -4.38 18.03
N MET A 117 -17.51 -3.74 16.86
CA MET A 117 -18.65 -3.76 15.94
C MET A 117 -18.90 -5.14 15.34
N LEU A 118 -17.87 -5.95 15.08
CA LEU A 118 -18.03 -7.34 14.67
C LEU A 118 -18.78 -8.15 15.74
N ILE A 119 -18.43 -7.96 17.02
CA ILE A 119 -19.12 -8.64 18.11
C ILE A 119 -20.57 -8.17 18.22
N ILE A 120 -20.79 -6.85 18.28
CA ILE A 120 -22.11 -6.26 18.57
C ILE A 120 -23.09 -6.37 17.40
N LEU A 121 -22.62 -6.17 16.17
CA LEU A 121 -23.48 -6.08 14.99
C LEU A 121 -23.52 -7.36 14.15
N PHE A 122 -22.59 -8.29 14.34
CA PHE A 122 -22.58 -9.54 13.59
C PHE A 122 -22.69 -10.77 14.50
N ILE A 123 -21.71 -11.01 15.37
CA ILE A 123 -21.62 -12.25 16.15
C ILE A 123 -22.81 -12.40 17.10
N LEU A 124 -23.09 -11.39 17.92
CA LEU A 124 -24.17 -11.45 18.91
C LEU A 124 -25.56 -11.55 18.24
N PRO A 125 -25.91 -10.74 17.23
CA PRO A 125 -27.16 -10.93 16.49
C PRO A 125 -27.24 -12.31 15.84
N TYR A 126 -26.14 -12.84 15.30
CA TYR A 126 -26.16 -14.12 14.61
C TYR A 126 -26.39 -15.28 15.58
N THR A 127 -25.74 -15.27 16.74
CA THR A 127 -25.92 -16.34 17.74
C THR A 127 -27.30 -16.31 18.38
N ILE A 128 -27.92 -15.14 18.54
CA ILE A 128 -29.27 -15.01 19.11
C ILE A 128 -30.34 -15.37 18.07
N THR A 129 -30.26 -14.78 16.88
CA THR A 129 -31.33 -14.90 15.86
C THR A 129 -31.19 -16.13 14.99
N GLN A 130 -30.00 -16.77 14.98
CA GLN A 130 -29.65 -17.87 14.08
C GLN A 130 -29.74 -17.53 12.59
N SER A 131 -29.90 -16.23 12.25
CA SER A 131 -30.04 -15.74 10.88
C SER A 131 -28.76 -15.04 10.43
N LEU A 132 -28.08 -15.65 9.45
CA LEU A 132 -26.89 -15.06 8.83
C LEU A 132 -27.25 -13.78 8.07
N GLU A 133 -28.40 -13.77 7.41
CA GLU A 133 -28.88 -12.66 6.59
C GLU A 133 -29.10 -11.39 7.45
N HIS A 134 -29.78 -11.53 8.59
CA HIS A 134 -30.03 -10.39 9.47
C HIS A 134 -28.72 -9.77 9.99
N SER A 135 -27.78 -10.59 10.44
CA SER A 135 -26.48 -10.14 10.95
C SER A 135 -25.61 -9.52 9.86
N ARG A 136 -25.62 -10.11 8.66
CA ARG A 136 -24.96 -9.58 7.46
C ARG A 136 -25.46 -8.17 7.12
N ILE A 137 -26.77 -7.98 7.04
CA ILE A 137 -27.38 -6.68 6.71
C ILE A 137 -27.01 -5.64 7.77
N LEU A 138 -27.12 -5.99 9.06
CA LEU A 138 -26.82 -5.06 10.15
C LEU A 138 -25.35 -4.61 10.12
N PHE A 139 -24.42 -5.55 10.06
CA PHE A 139 -22.99 -5.26 10.09
C PHE A 139 -22.52 -4.56 8.81
N LEU A 140 -22.80 -5.12 7.63
CA LEU A 140 -22.32 -4.55 6.38
C LEU A 140 -23.02 -3.24 6.04
N GLY A 141 -24.32 -3.10 6.36
CA GLY A 141 -25.04 -1.85 6.13
C GLY A 141 -24.46 -0.69 6.93
N PHE A 142 -24.12 -0.95 8.19
CA PHE A 142 -23.42 0.02 9.05
C PHE A 142 -22.07 0.44 8.45
N PHE A 143 -21.23 -0.52 8.06
CA PHE A 143 -19.91 -0.21 7.50
C PHE A 143 -19.98 0.41 6.11
N LEU A 144 -20.93 0.01 5.27
CA LEU A 144 -21.15 0.61 3.96
C LEU A 144 -21.48 2.10 4.09
N ALA A 145 -22.35 2.47 5.03
CA ALA A 145 -22.68 3.88 5.28
C ALA A 145 -21.43 4.69 5.66
N ILE A 146 -20.60 4.18 6.58
CA ILE A 146 -19.34 4.83 6.99
C ILE A 146 -18.37 4.95 5.81
N LEU A 147 -18.18 3.87 5.06
CA LEU A 147 -17.24 3.81 3.95
C LEU A 147 -17.66 4.75 2.80
N CYS A 148 -18.96 4.87 2.50
CA CYS A 148 -19.49 5.82 1.53
C CYS A 148 -19.20 7.28 1.93
N LEU A 149 -19.36 7.63 3.21
CA LEU A 149 -19.02 8.96 3.72
C LEU A 149 -17.52 9.25 3.59
N ILE A 150 -16.67 8.28 3.90
CA ILE A 150 -15.21 8.40 3.77
C ILE A 150 -14.81 8.51 2.28
N LEU A 151 -15.44 7.74 1.40
CA LEU A 151 -15.17 7.72 -0.04
C LEU A 151 -15.25 9.12 -0.67
N LEU A 152 -16.24 9.93 -0.28
CA LEU A 152 -16.37 11.31 -0.74
C LEU A 152 -15.16 12.18 -0.32
N GLY A 153 -14.67 11.99 0.90
CA GLY A 153 -13.47 12.66 1.40
C GLY A 153 -12.21 12.21 0.66
N ILE A 154 -12.08 10.91 0.40
CA ILE A 154 -10.96 10.34 -0.36
C ILE A 154 -10.96 10.82 -1.80
N PHE A 155 -12.12 10.87 -2.46
CA PHE A 155 -12.23 11.42 -3.81
C PHE A 155 -11.67 12.84 -3.87
N LYS A 156 -12.12 13.73 -2.97
CA LYS A 156 -11.64 15.11 -2.90
C LYS A 156 -10.13 15.16 -2.66
N GLN A 157 -9.61 14.37 -1.71
CA GLN A 157 -8.19 14.35 -1.39
C GLN A 157 -7.33 13.91 -2.59
N GLN A 158 -7.71 12.82 -3.25
CA GLN A 158 -6.95 12.27 -4.37
C GLN A 158 -7.06 13.16 -5.61
N TYR A 159 -8.23 13.76 -5.84
CA TYR A 159 -8.41 14.75 -6.92
C TYR A 159 -7.50 15.98 -6.73
N GLU A 160 -7.38 16.50 -5.50
CA GLU A 160 -6.48 17.61 -5.21
C GLU A 160 -5.00 17.25 -5.41
N LYS A 161 -4.57 16.02 -5.08
CA LYS A 161 -3.21 15.54 -5.39
C LYS A 161 -2.99 15.41 -6.89
N PHE A 162 -3.95 14.81 -7.59
CA PHE A 162 -3.91 14.61 -9.04
C PHE A 162 -3.73 15.93 -9.80
N ARG A 163 -4.46 16.98 -9.41
CA ARG A 163 -4.34 18.30 -10.03
C ARG A 163 -2.98 18.96 -9.81
N LYS A 164 -2.30 18.66 -8.70
CA LYS A 164 -1.00 19.25 -8.32
C LYS A 164 0.18 18.49 -8.90
N HIS A 165 0.05 17.19 -9.15
CA HIS A 165 1.13 16.40 -9.73
C HIS A 165 1.26 16.66 -11.22
N GLU A 166 2.47 16.98 -11.68
CA GLU A 166 2.75 17.18 -13.11
C GLU A 166 3.00 15.84 -13.83
N SER A 167 3.75 14.95 -13.19
CA SER A 167 4.11 13.64 -13.77
C SER A 167 2.93 12.67 -13.80
N THR A 168 2.74 12.04 -14.97
CA THR A 168 1.73 11.01 -15.20
C THR A 168 1.80 9.86 -14.20
N VAL A 169 2.99 9.43 -13.79
CA VAL A 169 3.13 8.28 -12.87
C VAL A 169 2.60 8.62 -11.48
N PHE A 170 2.74 9.87 -11.03
CA PHE A 170 2.16 10.32 -9.76
C PHE A 170 0.64 10.56 -9.87
N LYS A 171 0.17 11.07 -11.02
CA LYS A 171 -1.28 11.14 -11.29
C LYS A 171 -1.94 9.77 -11.25
N LEU A 172 -1.32 8.76 -11.87
CA LEU A 172 -1.78 7.38 -11.82
C LEU A 172 -1.80 6.85 -10.38
N HIS A 173 -0.79 7.17 -9.57
CA HIS A 173 -0.77 6.80 -8.16
C HIS A 173 -1.95 7.41 -7.37
N ASP A 174 -2.32 8.66 -7.66
CA ASP A 174 -3.46 9.30 -7.01
C ASP A 174 -4.78 8.63 -7.40
N VAL A 175 -4.95 8.31 -8.70
CA VAL A 175 -6.11 7.58 -9.23
C VAL A 175 -6.18 6.17 -8.60
N ASN A 176 -5.05 5.47 -8.54
CA ASN A 176 -4.96 4.15 -7.91
C ASN A 176 -5.35 4.20 -6.44
N GLY A 177 -4.99 5.25 -5.70
CA GLY A 177 -5.42 5.41 -4.31
C GLY A 177 -6.93 5.48 -4.15
N PHE A 178 -7.63 6.14 -5.08
CA PHE A 178 -9.10 6.19 -5.09
C PHE A 178 -9.71 4.86 -5.53
N LEU A 179 -9.23 4.25 -6.62
CA LEU A 179 -9.72 2.97 -7.12
C LEU A 179 -9.48 1.82 -6.12
N ALA A 180 -8.34 1.82 -5.43
CA ALA A 180 -8.05 0.85 -4.38
C ALA A 180 -9.03 0.99 -3.20
N PHE A 181 -9.42 2.23 -2.85
CA PHE A 181 -10.45 2.44 -1.84
C PHE A 181 -11.83 1.97 -2.31
N ILE A 182 -12.19 2.16 -3.60
CA ILE A 182 -13.41 1.57 -4.19
C ILE A 182 -13.40 0.04 -4.04
N GLY A 183 -12.25 -0.61 -4.23
CA GLY A 183 -12.11 -2.05 -3.96
C GLY A 183 -12.53 -2.45 -2.54
N LEU A 184 -12.19 -1.64 -1.53
CA LEU A 184 -12.64 -1.87 -0.15
C LEU A 184 -14.16 -1.66 0.03
N VAL A 185 -14.72 -0.61 -0.58
CA VAL A 185 -16.17 -0.33 -0.53
C VAL A 185 -16.97 -1.42 -1.25
N SER A 186 -16.39 -2.03 -2.28
CA SER A 186 -17.04 -3.08 -3.06
C SER A 186 -17.38 -4.31 -2.24
N LEU A 187 -16.62 -4.63 -1.18
CA LEU A 187 -16.85 -5.81 -0.34
C LEU A 187 -18.25 -5.79 0.31
N PRO A 188 -18.60 -4.82 1.18
CA PRO A 188 -19.96 -4.75 1.72
C PRO A 188 -21.01 -4.51 0.64
N THR A 189 -20.69 -3.77 -0.42
CA THR A 189 -21.65 -3.45 -1.49
C THR A 189 -22.10 -4.69 -2.26
N THR A 190 -21.14 -5.53 -2.67
CA THR A 190 -21.42 -6.73 -3.48
C THR A 190 -22.16 -7.77 -2.65
N ILE A 191 -21.75 -8.00 -1.40
CA ILE A 191 -22.42 -8.96 -0.51
C ILE A 191 -23.86 -8.54 -0.20
N LEU A 192 -24.12 -7.24 0.01
CA LEU A 192 -25.48 -6.75 0.28
C LEU A 192 -26.40 -6.81 -0.94
N LEU A 193 -25.88 -6.57 -2.14
CA LEU A 193 -26.68 -6.54 -3.37
C LEU A 193 -26.88 -7.92 -4.00
N PHE A 194 -25.88 -8.79 -3.90
CA PHE A 194 -25.83 -10.06 -4.62
C PHE A 194 -25.77 -11.29 -3.69
N GLY A 195 -25.81 -11.10 -2.37
CA GLY A 195 -25.80 -12.20 -1.40
C GLY A 195 -24.47 -12.98 -1.42
N ASP A 196 -24.56 -14.30 -1.43
CA ASP A 196 -23.41 -15.23 -1.44
C ASP A 196 -22.90 -15.55 -2.86
N ASN A 197 -23.03 -14.59 -3.79
CA ASN A 197 -22.46 -14.75 -5.13
C ASN A 197 -20.94 -14.59 -5.08
N GLN A 198 -20.26 -15.71 -4.84
CA GLN A 198 -18.81 -15.80 -4.68
C GLN A 198 -18.03 -15.14 -5.83
N LEU A 199 -18.50 -15.28 -7.07
CA LEU A 199 -17.87 -14.67 -8.23
C LEU A 199 -17.90 -13.14 -8.15
N VAL A 200 -19.06 -12.55 -7.86
CA VAL A 200 -19.23 -11.09 -7.82
C VAL A 200 -18.46 -10.49 -6.65
N GLU A 201 -18.57 -11.10 -5.47
CA GLU A 201 -17.87 -10.67 -4.25
C GLU A 201 -16.36 -10.67 -4.44
N GLN A 202 -15.80 -11.80 -4.88
CA GLN A 202 -14.36 -11.93 -5.04
C GLN A 202 -13.82 -11.06 -6.17
N THR A 203 -14.58 -10.90 -7.26
CA THR A 203 -14.19 -9.98 -8.34
C THR A 203 -14.11 -8.55 -7.82
N GLY A 204 -15.15 -8.10 -7.10
CA GLY A 204 -15.21 -6.76 -6.53
C GLY A 204 -14.04 -6.50 -5.59
N PHE A 205 -13.82 -7.39 -4.63
CA PHE A 205 -12.75 -7.19 -3.66
C PHE A 205 -11.35 -7.32 -4.28
N SER A 206 -11.14 -8.31 -5.16
CA SER A 206 -9.85 -8.53 -5.83
C SER A 206 -9.46 -7.39 -6.78
N PHE A 207 -10.42 -6.65 -7.33
CA PHE A 207 -10.14 -5.44 -8.11
C PHE A 207 -9.22 -4.47 -7.36
N GLY A 208 -9.47 -4.26 -6.06
CA GLY A 208 -8.63 -3.39 -5.23
C GLY A 208 -7.17 -3.87 -5.15
N PHE A 209 -6.96 -5.18 -4.98
CA PHE A 209 -5.62 -5.78 -4.96
C PHE A 209 -4.92 -5.66 -6.32
N PHE A 210 -5.65 -5.76 -7.42
CA PHE A 210 -5.10 -5.57 -8.77
C PHE A 210 -4.68 -4.11 -9.00
N VAL A 211 -5.46 -3.15 -8.53
CA VAL A 211 -5.07 -1.72 -8.56
C VAL A 211 -3.76 -1.50 -7.78
N ILE A 212 -3.64 -2.07 -6.56
CA ILE A 212 -2.40 -2.04 -5.77
C ILE A 212 -1.24 -2.70 -6.53
N THR A 213 -1.51 -3.76 -7.29
CA THR A 213 -0.50 -4.47 -8.07
C THR A 213 -0.01 -3.68 -9.28
N VAL A 214 -0.89 -2.97 -9.98
CA VAL A 214 -0.49 -2.00 -11.02
C VAL A 214 0.43 -0.96 -10.41
N ASP A 215 0.05 -0.41 -9.26
CA ASP A 215 0.84 0.59 -8.54
C ASP A 215 2.20 0.04 -8.08
N PHE A 216 2.26 -1.24 -7.70
CA PHE A 216 3.49 -1.97 -7.36
C PHE A 216 4.48 -2.02 -8.53
N PHE A 217 4.02 -2.36 -9.74
CA PHE A 217 4.90 -2.37 -10.91
C PHE A 217 5.38 -0.96 -11.29
N LEU A 218 4.60 0.08 -11.00
CA LEU A 218 4.98 1.48 -11.21
C LEU A 218 5.90 2.04 -10.12
N HIS A 219 6.12 1.32 -9.01
CA HIS A 219 6.91 1.80 -7.86
C HIS A 219 8.29 2.32 -8.25
N ASN A 220 9.02 1.57 -9.09
CA ASN A 220 10.37 1.95 -9.50
C ASN A 220 10.36 3.23 -10.35
N LEU A 221 9.38 3.38 -11.25
CA LEU A 221 9.22 4.59 -12.06
C LEU A 221 8.87 5.80 -11.20
N ARG A 222 7.99 5.65 -10.21
CA ARG A 222 7.67 6.72 -9.25
C ARG A 222 8.90 7.14 -8.46
N LYS A 223 9.65 6.15 -7.96
CA LYS A 223 10.87 6.40 -7.19
C LYS A 223 11.91 7.16 -8.02
N THR A 224 12.15 6.75 -9.26
CA THR A 224 13.06 7.44 -10.18
C THR A 224 12.57 8.85 -10.51
N THR A 225 11.28 9.02 -10.79
CA THR A 225 10.71 10.35 -11.08
C THR A 225 10.81 11.28 -9.87
N LYS A 226 10.56 10.77 -8.66
CA LYS A 226 10.75 11.52 -7.41
C LYS A 226 12.19 11.99 -7.26
N GLN A 227 13.14 11.10 -7.54
CA GLN A 227 14.56 11.41 -7.48
C GLN A 227 14.92 12.49 -8.51
N LYS A 228 14.53 12.35 -9.77
CA LYS A 228 14.77 13.37 -10.82
C LYS A 228 14.27 14.76 -10.44
N LYS A 229 13.02 14.86 -9.98
CA LYS A 229 12.42 16.14 -9.55
C LYS A 229 13.25 16.79 -8.43
N LEU A 230 13.73 15.97 -7.49
CA LEU A 230 14.58 16.40 -6.39
C LEU A 230 15.88 17.07 -6.84
N PHE A 231 16.51 16.52 -7.90
CA PHE A 231 17.72 17.11 -8.48
C PHE A 231 17.42 18.42 -9.21
N GLN A 232 16.24 18.55 -9.83
CA GLN A 232 15.82 19.79 -10.50
C GLN A 232 15.58 20.95 -9.51
N GLU A 233 15.25 20.66 -8.24
CA GLU A 233 15.03 21.67 -7.19
C GLU A 233 16.33 22.21 -6.55
N LEU A 234 17.48 21.60 -6.87
CA LEU A 234 18.79 22.06 -6.41
C LEU A 234 19.27 23.24 -7.26
N SER A 235 19.88 24.23 -6.62
CA SER A 235 20.61 25.27 -7.35
C SER A 235 21.80 24.67 -8.09
N THR A 236 22.31 25.34 -9.12
CA THR A 236 23.49 24.90 -9.88
C THR A 236 24.66 24.52 -8.95
N ARG A 237 24.86 25.31 -7.89
CA ARG A 237 25.92 25.06 -6.92
C ARG A 237 25.65 23.84 -6.02
N GLU A 238 24.40 23.67 -5.59
CA GLU A 238 24.01 22.51 -4.80
C GLU A 238 24.09 21.21 -5.61
N SER A 239 23.70 21.25 -6.88
CA SER A 239 23.82 20.13 -7.83
C SER A 239 25.28 19.75 -8.08
N GLU A 240 26.16 20.74 -8.25
CA GLU A 240 27.60 20.52 -8.41
C GLU A 240 28.21 19.84 -7.18
N ILE A 241 27.91 20.35 -5.98
CA ILE A 241 28.36 19.77 -4.70
C ILE A 241 27.86 18.32 -4.57
N LEU A 242 26.57 18.08 -4.83
CA LEU A 242 26.00 16.75 -4.73
C LEU A 242 26.60 15.78 -5.76
N THR A 243 26.88 16.24 -6.97
CA THR A 243 27.54 15.45 -8.02
C THR A 243 28.95 15.04 -7.63
N ILE A 244 29.74 15.94 -7.04
CA ILE A 244 31.08 15.63 -6.53
C ILE A 244 30.99 14.57 -5.42
N LEU A 245 30.04 14.71 -4.49
CA LEU A 245 29.82 13.74 -3.43
C LEU A 245 29.35 12.37 -3.93
N LEU A 246 28.53 12.33 -4.98
CA LEU A 246 28.09 11.06 -5.58
C LEU A 246 29.23 10.37 -6.33
N LYS A 247 30.05 11.13 -7.08
CA LYS A 247 31.22 10.60 -7.80
C LYS A 247 32.28 10.11 -6.81
N ASN A 248 32.57 10.87 -5.76
CA ASN A 248 33.63 10.57 -4.80
C ASN A 248 33.15 10.75 -3.35
N PRO A 249 32.40 9.78 -2.80
CA PRO A 249 31.75 9.92 -1.50
C PRO A 249 32.74 9.96 -0.33
N SER A 250 33.99 9.50 -0.50
CA SER A 250 35.02 9.56 0.54
C SER A 250 35.68 10.93 0.68
N LEU A 251 35.51 11.87 -0.26
CA LEU A 251 36.16 13.20 -0.23
C LEU A 251 35.87 13.97 1.06
N LYS A 252 36.90 14.57 1.65
CA LYS A 252 36.75 15.45 2.82
C LYS A 252 36.08 16.75 2.39
N TYR A 253 35.37 17.39 3.32
CA TYR A 253 34.75 18.69 3.05
C TYR A 253 35.78 19.75 2.66
N SER A 254 36.98 19.72 3.24
CA SER A 254 38.12 20.57 2.89
C SER A 254 38.53 20.46 1.41
N GLU A 255 38.55 19.24 0.88
CA GLU A 255 38.92 18.96 -0.51
C GLU A 255 37.83 19.44 -1.48
N ILE A 256 36.56 19.25 -1.10
CA ILE A 256 35.41 19.73 -1.88
C ILE A 256 35.40 21.26 -1.89
N SER A 257 35.64 21.90 -0.75
CA SER A 257 35.70 23.36 -0.65
C SER A 257 36.84 23.96 -1.48
N GLN A 258 38.01 23.31 -1.49
CA GLN A 258 39.14 23.74 -2.32
C GLN A 258 38.84 23.56 -3.81
N LYS A 259 38.29 22.41 -4.21
CA LYS A 259 37.94 22.11 -5.60
C LYS A 259 36.90 23.08 -6.17
N LEU A 260 35.98 23.53 -5.32
CA LEU A 260 34.92 24.46 -5.68
C LEU A 260 35.31 25.93 -5.47
N ASN A 261 36.46 26.23 -4.84
CA ASN A 261 36.87 27.58 -4.47
C ASN A 261 35.81 28.30 -3.60
N ILE A 262 35.32 27.64 -2.56
CA ILE A 262 34.42 28.21 -1.53
C ILE A 262 34.92 27.89 -0.13
N SER A 263 34.47 28.65 0.88
CA SER A 263 34.79 28.32 2.26
C SER A 263 34.06 27.06 2.74
N GLU A 264 34.64 26.32 3.69
CA GLU A 264 33.96 25.18 4.31
C GLU A 264 32.64 25.56 4.98
N LYS A 265 32.56 26.79 5.51
CA LYS A 265 31.32 27.35 6.07
C LYS A 265 30.23 27.48 5.01
N ALA A 266 30.56 27.98 3.81
CA ALA A 266 29.63 28.08 2.69
C ALA A 266 29.22 26.68 2.19
N LEU A 267 30.17 25.74 2.08
CA LEU A 267 29.90 24.35 1.73
C LEU A 267 28.92 23.70 2.71
N SER A 268 29.13 23.89 4.02
CA SER A 268 28.23 23.37 5.06
C SER A 268 26.80 23.91 4.92
N SER A 269 26.66 25.20 4.57
CA SER A 269 25.35 25.82 4.31
C SER A 269 24.65 25.20 3.10
N HIS A 270 25.36 25.01 1.97
CA HIS A 270 24.82 24.33 0.80
C HIS A 270 24.47 22.86 1.10
N LEU A 271 25.29 22.14 1.86
CA LEU A 271 25.00 20.76 2.26
C LEU A 271 23.75 20.65 3.12
N SER A 272 23.54 21.58 4.05
CA SER A 272 22.31 21.66 4.83
C SER A 272 21.08 21.82 3.92
N ASN A 273 21.16 22.71 2.93
CA ASN A 273 20.08 22.88 1.95
C ASN A 273 19.88 21.64 1.06
N ILE A 274 20.97 21.00 0.60
CA ILE A 274 20.90 19.75 -0.16
C ILE A 274 20.20 18.68 0.68
N TYR A 275 20.60 18.48 1.94
CA TYR A 275 19.96 17.48 2.81
C TYR A 275 18.48 17.79 3.03
N LYS A 276 18.14 19.07 3.23
CA LYS A 276 16.75 19.51 3.38
C LYS A 276 15.92 19.28 2.11
N LYS A 277 16.46 19.62 0.94
CA LYS A 277 15.78 19.48 -0.36
C LYS A 277 15.70 18.03 -0.81
N THR A 278 16.76 17.25 -0.60
CA THR A 278 16.88 15.86 -1.08
C THR A 278 16.38 14.80 -0.10
N GLY A 279 16.11 15.17 1.15
CA GLY A 279 15.77 14.20 2.20
C GLY A 279 16.90 13.23 2.57
N LEU A 280 18.11 13.40 2.00
CA LEU A 280 19.32 12.73 2.46
C LEU A 280 19.67 13.23 3.86
N ARG A 281 19.98 12.33 4.78
CA ARG A 281 20.20 12.71 6.18
C ARG A 281 21.59 13.28 6.44
N ASN A 282 22.60 12.79 5.72
CA ASN A 282 24.00 13.18 5.86
C ASN A 282 24.87 12.52 4.79
N LYS A 283 26.14 12.92 4.74
CA LYS A 283 27.18 12.34 3.89
C LYS A 283 27.31 10.81 4.03
N LYS A 284 27.18 10.25 5.25
CA LYS A 284 27.24 8.79 5.46
C LYS A 284 26.15 8.04 4.71
N GLU A 285 24.99 8.67 4.46
CA GLU A 285 23.95 8.06 3.63
C GLU A 285 24.40 7.95 2.17
N ILE A 286 25.10 8.97 1.66
CA ILE A 286 25.67 8.99 0.31
C ILE A 286 26.78 7.94 0.18
N GLU A 287 27.65 7.83 1.18
CA GLU A 287 28.72 6.82 1.24
C GLU A 287 28.18 5.38 1.23
N LYS A 288 26.97 5.15 1.78
CA LYS A 288 26.31 3.84 1.79
C LYS A 288 25.61 3.48 0.48
N LEU A 289 25.54 4.40 -0.50
CA LEU A 289 24.93 4.14 -1.80
C LEU A 289 25.82 3.25 -2.67
N SER A 290 25.22 2.20 -3.25
CA SER A 290 25.91 1.38 -4.25
C SER A 290 26.36 2.23 -5.45
N THR A 291 27.46 1.85 -6.10
CA THR A 291 28.01 2.57 -7.27
C THR A 291 26.95 2.77 -8.36
N SER A 292 26.20 1.70 -8.69
CA SER A 292 25.07 1.78 -9.64
C SER A 292 23.97 2.78 -9.21
N SER A 293 23.70 2.93 -7.90
CA SER A 293 22.77 3.95 -7.42
C SER A 293 23.31 5.36 -7.58
N ARG A 294 24.62 5.55 -7.38
CA ARG A 294 25.28 6.86 -7.54
C ARG A 294 25.34 7.24 -9.01
N GLU A 295 25.71 6.32 -9.89
CA GLU A 295 25.69 6.49 -11.34
C GLU A 295 24.29 6.83 -11.86
N LEU A 296 23.25 6.11 -11.42
CA LEU A 296 21.87 6.44 -11.80
C LEU A 296 21.48 7.87 -11.40
N LEU A 297 21.93 8.35 -10.24
CA LEU A 297 21.65 9.72 -9.78
C LEU A 297 22.44 10.76 -10.59
N ILE A 298 23.65 10.43 -11.04
CA ILE A 298 24.52 11.28 -11.86
C ILE A 298 24.01 11.36 -13.30
N THR A 299 23.76 10.22 -13.96
CA THR A 299 23.30 10.15 -15.35
C THR A 299 21.92 10.77 -15.55
N GLN A 300 21.12 10.87 -14.48
CA GLN A 300 19.82 11.55 -14.49
C GLN A 300 19.90 13.07 -14.34
N TYR A 301 21.07 13.62 -14.00
CA TYR A 301 21.35 15.06 -14.02
C TYR A 301 22.01 15.48 -15.35
N GLU A 302 22.83 14.60 -15.94
CA GLU A 302 23.56 14.87 -17.18
C GLU A 302 22.67 14.77 -18.45
N ASN A 303 21.40 14.34 -18.34
CA ASN A 303 20.38 14.33 -19.40
C ASN A 303 19.16 15.17 -19.01
#